data_AF-A0A4U5PBD2-F1
#
_entry.id   AF-A0A4U5PBD2-F1
#
_cell.length_a   1.000
_cell.length_b   1.000
_cell.length_c   1.000
_cell.angle_alpha   90.00
_cell.angle_beta   90.00
_cell.angle_gamma   90.00
#
_symmetry.space_group_name_H-M   'P 1'
#
loop_
_entity.id
_entity.type
_entity.pdbx_description
1 polymer ?
#
loop_
_entity_poly.entity_id
_entity_poly.type
_entity_poly.pdbx_seq_one_letter_code
_entity_poly.pdbx_strand_id
1 'polypeptide(L)'
;MFVPVNDSSMVIRKGDMLTSRCLMDNKEDRAIQIGPTGEDEMCNFYLMYWVDGDRTLRDNTCFSPGAPNYYWGQDAGLNHIPH
;
A
#
# COMPACT_ATOMS: atom_id res chain seq x y z
N MET A 1 7.72 -11.23 -8.56
CA MET A 1 7.77 -10.88 -10.00
C MET A 1 6.95 -9.63 -10.20
N PHE A 2 7.43 -8.65 -10.97
CA PHE A 2 6.65 -7.44 -11.27
C PHE A 2 5.61 -7.74 -12.34
N VAL A 3 4.39 -7.24 -12.14
CA VAL A 3 3.28 -7.35 -13.09
C VAL A 3 3.05 -5.97 -13.72
N PRO A 4 2.89 -5.87 -15.05
CA PRO A 4 2.64 -4.59 -15.69
C PRO A 4 1.28 -4.02 -15.25
N VAL A 5 1.20 -2.69 -15.18
CA VAL A 5 -0.06 -1.99 -14.96
C VAL A 5 -0.96 -2.11 -16.19
N ASN A 6 -2.27 -2.23 -15.98
CA ASN A 6 -3.24 -2.32 -17.08
C ASN A 6 -3.40 -0.98 -17.81
N ASP A 7 -3.40 0.12 -17.06
CA ASP A 7 -3.45 1.48 -17.61
C ASP A 7 -2.03 2.08 -17.61
N SER A 8 -1.42 2.12 -18.79
CA SER A 8 -0.09 2.72 -19.00
C SER A 8 -0.12 4.25 -19.05
N SER A 9 -1.30 4.87 -19.11
CA SER A 9 -1.46 6.32 -19.10
C SER A 9 -1.60 6.91 -17.70
N MET A 10 -1.65 6.06 -16.67
CA MET A 10 -1.77 6.48 -15.27
C MET A 10 -0.53 7.27 -14.84
N VAL A 11 -0.77 8.49 -14.35
CA VAL A 11 0.27 9.41 -13.84
C VAL A 11 -0.08 9.81 -12.41
N ILE A 12 0.82 9.54 -11.48
CA ILE A 12 0.73 9.99 -10.09
C ILE A 12 1.40 11.36 -9.98
N ARG A 13 0.70 12.34 -9.40
CA ARG A 13 1.15 13.72 -9.27
C ARG A 13 1.20 14.16 -7.81
N LYS A 14 1.88 15.28 -7.59
CA LYS A 14 1.91 15.91 -6.27
C LYS A 14 0.49 16.31 -5.84
N GLY A 15 0.09 15.85 -4.66
CA GLY A 15 -1.25 16.05 -4.10
C GLY A 15 -2.12 14.79 -4.15
N ASP A 16 -1.74 13.79 -4.95
CA ASP A 16 -2.42 12.51 -4.97
C ASP A 16 -2.11 11.71 -3.70
N MET A 17 -3.07 10.87 -3.30
CA MET A 17 -2.93 9.93 -2.20
C MET A 17 -2.83 8.50 -2.74
N LEU A 18 -1.75 7.81 -2.38
CA LEU A 18 -1.57 6.40 -2.70
C LEU A 18 -2.04 5.54 -1.54
N THR A 19 -2.89 4.57 -1.83
CA THR A 19 -3.40 3.61 -0.84
C THR A 19 -3.31 2.20 -1.37
N SER A 20 -2.89 1.27 -0.52
CA SER A 20 -2.89 -0.17 -0.80
C SER A 20 -3.57 -0.93 0.33
N ARG A 21 -4.25 -2.03 -0.02
CA ARG A 21 -4.91 -2.92 0.94
C ARG A 21 -4.45 -4.35 0.70
N CYS A 22 -4.00 -5.00 1.76
CA CYS A 22 -3.87 -6.45 1.80
C CYS A 22 -5.10 -7.02 2.53
N LEU A 23 -5.71 -8.05 1.96
CA LEU A 23 -6.74 -8.84 2.62
C LEU A 23 -6.06 -10.10 3.14
N MET A 24 -6.00 -10.25 4.46
CA MET A 24 -5.39 -11.39 5.12
C MET A 24 -6.49 -12.29 5.71
N ASP A 25 -6.30 -13.60 5.65
CA ASP A 25 -7.18 -14.59 6.26
C ASP A 25 -6.35 -15.44 7.24
N ASN A 26 -6.62 -15.27 8.53
CA ASN A 26 -5.93 -16.01 9.58
C ASN A 26 -6.76 -17.21 10.02
N LYS A 27 -6.26 -18.42 9.75
CA LYS A 27 -6.89 -19.70 10.13
C LYS A 27 -6.24 -20.36 11.35
N GLU A 28 -5.30 -19.68 11.99
CA GLU A 28 -4.64 -20.18 13.19
C GLU A 28 -5.32 -19.69 14.48
N ASP A 29 -5.13 -20.43 15.57
CA ASP A 29 -5.62 -20.08 16.90
C ASP A 29 -4.75 -19.02 17.62
N ARG A 30 -3.91 -18.29 16.87
CA ARG A 30 -3.02 -17.24 17.38
C ARG A 30 -3.12 -15.97 16.55
N ALA A 31 -2.78 -14.83 17.15
CA ALA A 31 -2.62 -13.59 16.40
C ALA A 31 -1.29 -13.62 15.61
N ILE A 32 -1.37 -13.39 14.31
CA ILE A 32 -0.19 -13.22 13.44
C ILE A 32 0.11 -11.72 13.33
N GLN A 33 1.35 -11.33 13.61
CA GLN A 33 1.80 -9.94 13.59
C GLN A 33 2.51 -9.63 12.29
N ILE A 34 2.71 -8.33 12.01
CA ILE A 34 3.59 -7.92 10.92
C ILE A 34 5.05 -8.05 11.36
N GLY A 35 5.88 -8.75 10.58
CA GLY A 35 7.25 -9.04 10.95
C GLY A 35 8.08 -9.71 9.85
N PRO A 36 9.39 -9.91 10.09
CA PRO A 36 10.32 -10.41 9.10
C PRO A 36 10.45 -11.94 9.04
N THR A 37 9.83 -12.68 9.95
CA THR A 37 10.02 -14.13 10.08
C THR A 37 8.95 -14.91 9.31
N GLY A 38 9.15 -16.22 9.15
CA GLY A 38 8.13 -17.11 8.56
C GLY A 38 6.90 -17.33 9.45
N GLU A 39 6.94 -16.88 10.71
CA GLU A 39 5.82 -16.96 11.66
C GLU A 39 4.98 -15.67 11.67
N ASP A 40 5.43 -14.66 10.93
CA ASP A 40 4.83 -13.33 10.79
C ASP A 40 4.24 -13.14 9.39
N GLU A 41 3.45 -12.08 9.21
CA GLU A 41 2.94 -11.66 7.91
C GLU A 41 3.58 -10.35 7.41
N MET A 42 3.44 -10.09 6.12
CA MET A 42 3.88 -8.84 5.50
C MET A 42 2.82 -8.29 4.56
N CYS A 43 2.50 -7.00 4.67
CA CYS A 43 1.71 -6.28 3.69
C CYS A 43 2.58 -5.25 2.96
N ASN A 44 3.24 -5.68 1.89
CA ASN A 44 4.09 -4.82 1.07
C ASN A 44 3.50 -4.65 -0.33
N PHE A 45 3.45 -3.41 -0.82
CA PHE A 45 3.05 -3.11 -2.18
C PHE A 45 4.16 -2.30 -2.87
N TYR A 46 4.83 -2.94 -3.83
CA TYR A 46 5.94 -2.34 -4.57
C TYR A 46 5.46 -1.76 -5.90
N LEU A 47 5.66 -0.46 -6.07
CA LEU A 47 5.35 0.27 -7.29
C LEU A 47 6.66 0.58 -8.03
N MET A 48 6.79 0.05 -9.24
CA MET A 48 7.85 0.47 -10.16
C MET A 48 7.36 1.66 -10.98
N TYR A 49 8.14 2.73 -11.04
CA TYR A 49 7.77 3.97 -11.73
C TYR A 49 8.97 4.57 -12.47
N TRP A 50 8.67 5.53 -13.33
CA TRP A 50 9.63 6.41 -13.99
C TRP A 50 9.21 7.88 -13.77
N VAL A 51 10.13 8.81 -14.00
CA VAL A 51 9.88 10.26 -13.85
C VAL A 51 10.41 11.01 -15.07
N ASP A 52 9.78 12.14 -15.39
CA ASP A 52 10.34 13.10 -16.34
C ASP A 52 11.54 13.83 -15.73
N GLY A 53 12.69 13.74 -16.40
CA GLY A 53 13.93 14.40 -15.97
C GLY A 53 14.69 13.63 -14.90
N ASP A 54 15.37 14.36 -14.02
CA ASP A 54 16.34 13.82 -13.04
C ASP A 54 15.83 13.80 -11.59
N ARG A 55 14.60 14.28 -11.36
CA ARG A 55 14.04 14.42 -10.01
C ARG A 55 13.22 13.20 -9.63
N THR A 56 13.85 12.27 -8.93
CA THR A 56 13.19 11.11 -8.33
C THR A 56 12.48 11.46 -7.01
N LEU A 57 11.51 10.64 -6.62
CA LEU A 57 10.80 10.79 -5.35
C LEU A 57 11.75 10.44 -4.20
N ARG A 58 11.98 11.40 -3.28
CA ARG A 58 12.87 11.21 -2.12
C ARG A 58 12.25 10.31 -1.05
N ASP A 59 11.01 10.59 -0.68
CA ASP A 59 10.25 9.83 0.33
C ASP A 59 9.32 8.84 -0.37
N ASN A 60 9.92 7.81 -0.98
CA ASN A 60 9.22 6.84 -1.81
C ASN A 60 8.62 5.66 -1.03
N THR A 61 8.67 5.71 0.30
CA THR A 61 8.19 4.64 1.18
C THR A 61 7.08 5.17 2.07
N CYS A 62 5.95 4.46 2.10
CA CYS A 62 4.80 4.80 2.92
C CYS A 62 4.54 3.68 3.92
N PHE A 63 4.22 4.06 5.16
CA PHE A 63 3.76 3.14 6.20
C PHE A 63 2.42 3.62 6.74
N SER A 64 1.55 2.67 7.07
CA SER A 64 0.30 2.93 7.76
C SER A 64 0.20 1.95 8.93
N PRO A 65 -0.37 2.36 10.08
CA PRO A 65 -0.64 1.42 11.16
C PRO A 65 -1.71 0.38 10.78
N GLY A 66 -2.43 0.58 9.66
CA GLY A 66 -3.43 -0.36 9.16
C GLY A 66 -4.59 -0.56 10.13
N ALA A 67 -5.50 -1.48 9.78
CA ALA A 67 -6.57 -1.87 10.68
C ALA A 67 -6.00 -2.60 11.93
N PRO A 68 -6.60 -2.43 13.12
CA PRO A 68 -7.82 -1.66 13.40
C PRO A 68 -7.59 -0.18 13.73
N ASN A 69 -6.35 0.32 13.58
CA ASN A 69 -5.97 1.65 14.05
C ASN A 69 -6.07 2.75 12.98
N TYR A 70 -6.29 2.37 11.71
CA TYR A 70 -6.36 3.29 10.58
C TYR A 70 -7.37 2.81 9.54
N TYR A 71 -8.33 3.66 9.22
CA TYR A 71 -9.35 3.44 8.21
C TYR A 71 -9.38 4.60 7.23
N TRP A 72 -9.35 4.29 5.92
CA TRP A 72 -9.33 5.29 4.85
C TRP A 72 -10.47 6.32 4.93
N GLY A 73 -11.66 5.90 5.35
CA GLY A 73 -12.82 6.79 5.43
C GLY A 73 -12.75 7.78 6.59
N GLN A 74 -12.15 7.38 7.71
CA GLN A 74 -12.10 8.20 8.93
C GLN A 74 -10.82 9.03 8.99
N ASP A 75 -9.68 8.39 8.73
CA ASP A 75 -8.35 8.99 8.93
C ASP A 75 -7.79 9.65 7.67
N ALA A 76 -8.18 9.17 6.49
CA ALA A 76 -7.68 9.67 5.21
C ALA A 76 -8.70 10.53 4.45
N GLY A 77 -9.95 10.60 4.91
CA GLY A 77 -11.04 11.33 4.25
C GLY A 77 -11.44 10.77 2.89
N LEU A 78 -11.14 9.50 2.61
CA LEU A 78 -11.45 8.86 1.33
C LEU A 78 -12.89 8.33 1.31
N ASN A 79 -13.61 8.60 0.24
CA ASN A 79 -15.03 8.26 0.09
C ASN A 79 -15.32 7.22 -1.01
N HIS A 80 -14.33 6.86 -1.84
CA HIS A 80 -14.45 5.86 -2.90
C HIS A 80 -13.62 4.61 -2.57
N ILE A 81 -14.03 3.91 -1.50
CA ILE A 81 -13.30 2.77 -0.96
C ILE A 81 -13.86 1.47 -1.56
N PRO A 82 -13.02 0.62 -2.19
CA PRO A 82 -13.44 -0.70 -2.66
C PRO A 82 -13.97 -1.56 -1.50
N HIS A 83 -15.04 -2.31 -1.76
CA HIS A 83 -15.60 -3.31 -0.85
C HIS A 83 -14.75 -4.58 -0.84
#